data_AF-A0A355F9L1-F1
#
_entry.id   AF-A0A355F9L1-F1
#
_cell.length_a   1.000
_cell.length_b   1.000
_cell.length_c   1.000
_cell.angle_alpha   90.00
_cell.angle_beta   90.00
_cell.angle_gamma   90.00
#
_symmetry.space_group_name_H-M   'P 1'
#
loop_
_entity.id
_entity.type
_entity.pdbx_description
1 polymer ?
#
loop_
_entity_poly.entity_id
_entity_poly.type
_entity_poly.pdbx_seq_one_letter_code
_entity_poly.pdbx_strand_id
1 'polypeptide(L)'
;EPIPATAEVLALNAALHGLDATVYAAGIADSERSEVFTYYPFFSSTSGRFPDLGKDRADIKAHILNEQRQLDASAFETWRRERETALDRWLDEHMQSEKVACRLTTISAVIREH
;
A
#
# COMPACT_ATOMS: atom_id res chain seq x y z
N GLU A 1 6.77 5.13 -8.51
CA GLU A 1 5.74 4.18 -8.03
C GLU A 1 5.75 3.00 -8.99
N PRO A 2 6.25 1.82 -8.59
CA PRO A 2 6.41 0.67 -9.48
C PRO A 2 5.09 0.03 -9.94
N ILE A 3 4.03 0.09 -9.14
CA ILE A 3 2.77 -0.60 -9.43
C ILE A 3 1.93 0.27 -10.38
N PRO A 4 1.59 -0.19 -11.60
CA PRO A 4 0.93 0.64 -12.61
C PRO A 4 -0.38 1.28 -12.13
N ALA A 5 -1.27 0.50 -11.49
CA ALA A 5 -2.54 1.01 -10.97
C ALA A 5 -2.34 2.11 -9.92
N THR A 6 -1.35 1.95 -9.04
CA THR A 6 -1.02 2.97 -8.02
C THR A 6 -0.35 4.19 -8.64
N ALA A 7 0.49 4.00 -9.67
CA ALA A 7 1.14 5.09 -10.39
C ALA A 7 0.12 5.98 -11.13
N GLU A 8 -0.91 5.38 -11.73
CA GLU A 8 -2.00 6.11 -12.38
C GLU A 8 -2.77 6.99 -11.39
N VAL A 9 -3.16 6.42 -10.24
CA VAL A 9 -3.83 7.18 -9.18
C VAL A 9 -2.94 8.29 -8.63
N LEU A 10 -1.65 8.03 -8.44
CA LEU A 10 -0.69 9.04 -7.98
C LEU A 10 -0.55 10.19 -8.99
N ALA A 11 -0.52 9.90 -10.29
CA ALA A 11 -0.46 10.91 -11.34
C ALA A 11 -1.73 11.78 -11.37
N LEU A 12 -2.90 11.16 -11.23
CA LEU A 12 -4.17 11.87 -11.12
C LEU A 12 -4.21 12.78 -9.89
N ASN A 13 -3.74 12.29 -8.74
CA ASN A 13 -3.67 13.07 -7.50
C ASN A 13 -2.69 14.24 -7.62
N ALA A 14 -1.52 14.04 -8.23
CA ALA A 14 -0.56 15.11 -8.46
C ALA A 14 -1.16 16.24 -9.30
N ALA A 15 -1.88 15.90 -10.38
CA ALA A 15 -2.61 16.86 -11.20
C ALA A 15 -3.75 17.56 -10.42
N LEU A 16 -4.55 16.79 -9.68
CA LEU A 16 -5.67 17.31 -8.87
C LEU A 16 -5.21 18.33 -7.84
N HIS A 17 -4.03 18.11 -7.23
CA HIS A 17 -3.46 18.99 -6.22
C HIS A 17 -2.51 20.06 -6.79
N GLY A 18 -2.35 20.15 -8.11
CA GLY A 18 -1.51 21.15 -8.76
C GLY A 18 -0.02 21.03 -8.43
N LEU A 19 0.46 19.81 -8.19
CA LEU A 19 1.87 19.56 -7.88
C LEU A 19 2.73 19.67 -9.14
N ASP A 20 3.86 20.37 -9.05
CA ASP A 20 4.92 20.34 -10.07
C ASP A 20 5.75 19.06 -9.92
N ALA A 21 5.13 17.92 -10.27
CA ALA A 21 5.70 16.60 -10.09
C ALA A 21 5.41 15.71 -11.30
N THR A 22 6.41 14.91 -11.69
CA THR A 22 6.26 13.85 -12.70
C THR A 22 6.25 12.49 -12.01
N VAL A 23 5.25 11.67 -12.31
CA VAL A 23 5.14 10.31 -11.76
C VAL A 23 5.74 9.31 -12.73
N TYR A 24 6.74 8.57 -12.24
CA TYR A 24 7.35 7.46 -12.98
C TYR A 24 6.74 6.14 -12.52
N ALA A 25 6.16 5.40 -13.46
CA ALA A 25 5.66 4.04 -13.29
C ALA A 25 6.81 3.00 -13.24
N ALA A 26 7.74 3.22 -12.31
CA ALA A 26 8.90 2.37 -12.07
C ALA A 26 9.32 2.43 -10.59
N GLY A 27 9.97 1.36 -10.15
CA GLY A 27 10.73 1.33 -8.89
C GLY A 27 12.20 1.68 -9.11
N ILE A 28 12.86 2.15 -8.05
CA ILE A 28 14.28 2.48 -8.10
C ILE A 28 15.12 1.28 -7.65
N ALA A 29 16.19 0.99 -8.40
CA ALA A 29 17.14 -0.06 -8.14
C ALA A 29 18.55 0.30 -8.64
N ASP A 30 19.51 -0.59 -8.39
CA ASP A 30 20.91 -0.51 -8.83
C ASP A 30 21.10 -0.83 -10.33
N SER A 31 20.13 -1.48 -10.94
CA SER A 31 20.15 -1.90 -12.35
C SER A 31 18.73 -1.97 -12.92
N GLU A 32 18.61 -1.81 -14.25
CA GLU A 32 17.35 -1.97 -14.95
C GLU A 32 16.94 -3.44 -15.03
N ARG A 33 15.71 -3.75 -14.61
CA ARG A 33 15.15 -5.11 -14.65
C ARG A 33 13.63 -5.09 -14.45
N SER A 34 13.00 -6.25 -14.57
CA SER A 34 11.60 -6.46 -14.21
C SER A 34 11.52 -7.42 -13.03
N GLU A 35 10.63 -7.13 -12.08
CA GLU A 35 10.39 -7.97 -10.92
C GLU A 35 8.90 -8.04 -10.58
N VAL A 36 8.50 -9.12 -9.91
CA VAL A 36 7.11 -9.32 -9.50
C VAL A 36 6.88 -8.73 -8.12
N PHE A 37 5.91 -7.83 -8.03
CA PHE A 37 5.42 -7.23 -6.80
C PHE A 37 4.09 -7.87 -6.40
N THR A 38 3.77 -7.79 -5.12
CA THR A 38 2.46 -8.14 -4.58
C THR A 38 1.67 -6.86 -4.40
N TYR A 39 0.55 -6.77 -5.10
CA TYR A 39 -0.35 -5.64 -5.08
C TYR A 39 -1.62 -5.98 -4.30
N TYR A 40 -1.96 -5.16 -3.31
CA TYR A 40 -3.19 -5.24 -2.54
C TYR A 40 -4.07 -4.04 -2.92
N PRO A 41 -5.10 -4.19 -3.78
CA PRO A 41 -5.89 -3.07 -4.28
C PRO A 41 -6.52 -2.22 -3.17
N PHE A 42 -7.00 -2.85 -2.10
CA PHE A 42 -7.60 -2.17 -0.94
C PHE A 42 -6.57 -1.61 0.06
N PHE A 43 -5.32 -2.06 -0.03
CA PHE A 43 -4.24 -1.68 0.89
C PHE A 43 -2.98 -1.34 0.09
N SER A 44 -3.11 -0.43 -0.88
CA SER A 44 -2.05 -0.11 -1.84
C SER A 44 -0.73 0.29 -1.15
N SER A 45 -0.79 0.95 0.01
CA SER A 45 0.36 1.32 0.85
C SER A 45 1.15 0.14 1.41
N THR A 46 0.54 -1.04 1.52
CA THR A 46 1.16 -2.29 2.00
C THR A 46 1.66 -3.15 0.85
N SER A 47 1.44 -2.72 -0.39
CA SER A 47 1.92 -3.42 -1.58
C SER A 47 3.44 -3.30 -1.72
N GLY A 48 4.09 -4.33 -2.25
CA GLY A 48 5.54 -4.32 -2.34
C GLY A 48 6.19 -5.58 -2.92
N ARG A 49 7.52 -5.54 -3.00
CA ARG A 49 8.35 -6.62 -3.52
C ARG A 49 8.45 -7.82 -2.59
N PHE A 50 8.46 -7.57 -1.28
CA PHE A 50 8.68 -8.58 -0.24
C PHE A 50 7.43 -8.70 0.65
N PRO A 51 6.37 -9.39 0.18
CA PRO A 51 5.16 -9.53 0.96
C PRO A 51 5.40 -10.43 2.17
N ASP A 52 4.76 -10.12 3.28
CA ASP A 52 4.59 -11.03 4.41
C ASP A 52 3.14 -10.92 4.86
N LEU A 53 2.27 -11.77 4.30
CA LEU A 53 0.83 -11.69 4.52
C LEU A 53 0.45 -11.68 6.01
N GLY A 54 1.19 -12.42 6.85
CA GLY A 54 0.94 -12.47 8.29
C GLY A 54 1.26 -11.13 8.96
N LYS A 55 2.44 -10.59 8.66
CA LYS A 55 2.88 -9.29 9.17
C LYS A 55 2.03 -8.14 8.61
N ASP A 56 1.80 -8.12 7.31
CA ASP A 56 1.04 -7.12 6.57
C ASP A 56 -0.40 -7.02 7.12
N ARG A 57 -1.05 -8.19 7.33
CA ARG A 57 -2.39 -8.24 7.94
C ARG A 57 -2.39 -7.71 9.37
N ALA A 58 -1.39 -8.05 10.17
CA ALA A 58 -1.27 -7.58 11.55
C ALA A 58 -1.08 -6.06 11.62
N ASP A 59 -0.24 -5.50 10.74
CA ASP A 59 0.03 -4.06 10.66
C ASP A 59 -1.22 -3.28 10.23
N ILE A 60 -1.92 -3.73 9.19
CA ILE A 60 -3.20 -3.13 8.74
C ILE A 60 -4.23 -3.18 9.88
N LYS A 61 -4.39 -4.35 10.53
CA LYS A 61 -5.32 -4.50 11.65
C LYS A 61 -4.99 -3.54 12.80
N ALA A 62 -3.71 -3.45 13.18
CA ALA A 62 -3.26 -2.56 14.24
C ALA A 62 -3.50 -1.09 13.89
N HIS A 63 -3.26 -0.69 12.64
CA HIS A 63 -3.52 0.66 12.17
C HIS A 63 -5.00 1.05 12.33
N ILE A 64 -5.92 0.26 11.79
CA ILE A 64 -7.38 0.51 11.85
C ILE A 64 -7.91 0.56 13.30
N LEU A 65 -7.36 -0.27 14.18
CA LEU A 65 -7.75 -0.28 15.60
C LEU A 65 -7.20 0.93 16.37
N ASN A 66 -6.05 1.47 15.95
CA ASN A 66 -5.40 2.60 16.61
C ASN A 66 -5.98 3.97 16.19
N GLU A 67 -6.62 4.07 15.04
CA GLU A 67 -7.21 5.33 14.53
C GLU A 67 -8.38 5.88 15.39
N GLN A 68 -8.94 5.11 16.32
CA GLN A 68 -10.13 5.52 17.09
C GLN A 68 -9.93 5.62 18.60
N ARG A 69 -8.75 6.07 19.04
CA ARG A 69 -8.40 6.15 20.47
C ARG A 69 -9.05 7.36 21.18
N GLN A 70 -10.37 7.33 21.38
CA GLN A 70 -11.14 8.33 22.16
C GLN A 70 -12.30 7.69 22.98
N LEU A 71 -12.16 6.45 23.44
CA LEU A 71 -13.18 5.77 24.27
C LEU A 71 -12.68 5.55 25.70
N ASP A 72 -13.60 5.49 26.66
CA ASP A 72 -13.29 5.06 28.03
C ASP A 72 -12.78 3.61 28.06
N ALA A 73 -11.92 3.27 29.02
CA ALA A 73 -11.18 2.00 29.03
C ALA A 73 -12.06 0.74 29.15
N SER A 74 -13.28 0.85 29.70
CA SER A 74 -14.17 -0.29 29.95
C SER A 74 -15.08 -0.60 28.77
N ALA A 75 -15.65 0.43 28.14
CA ALA A 75 -16.36 0.32 26.87
C ALA A 75 -15.40 -0.04 25.74
N PHE A 76 -14.14 0.39 25.83
CA PHE A 76 -13.10 0.11 24.84
C PHE A 76 -12.82 -1.39 24.68
N GLU A 77 -12.76 -2.19 25.74
CA GLU A 77 -12.40 -3.62 25.63
C GLU A 77 -13.49 -4.46 24.94
N THR A 78 -14.76 -4.26 25.30
CA THR A 78 -15.89 -4.96 24.63
C THR A 78 -16.04 -4.47 23.19
N TRP A 79 -16.00 -3.15 22.97
CA TRP A 79 -16.02 -2.55 21.64
C TRP A 79 -14.88 -3.09 20.77
N ARG A 80 -13.68 -3.23 21.33
CA ARG A 80 -12.49 -3.73 20.63
C ARG A 80 -12.68 -5.18 20.17
N ARG A 81 -13.17 -6.07 21.04
CA ARG A 81 -13.34 -7.50 20.69
C ARG A 81 -14.36 -7.73 19.57
N GLU A 82 -15.50 -7.06 19.63
CA GLU A 82 -16.53 -7.15 18.58
C GLU A 82 -15.99 -6.60 17.25
N ARG A 83 -15.29 -5.45 17.31
CA ARG A 83 -14.69 -4.82 16.14
C ARG A 83 -13.53 -5.61 15.57
N GLU A 84 -12.72 -6.28 16.40
CA GLU A 84 -11.64 -7.17 15.96
C GLU A 84 -12.20 -8.35 15.15
N THR A 85 -13.29 -8.97 15.59
CA THR A 85 -13.92 -10.10 14.88
C THR A 85 -14.55 -9.66 13.55
N ALA A 86 -15.19 -8.49 13.52
CA ALA A 86 -15.72 -7.91 12.29
C ALA A 86 -14.59 -7.53 11.32
N LEU A 87 -13.52 -6.94 11.84
CA LEU A 87 -12.34 -6.55 11.07
C LEU A 87 -11.60 -7.76 10.51
N ASP A 88 -11.46 -8.84 11.27
CA ASP A 88 -10.82 -10.06 10.79
C ASP A 88 -11.56 -10.63 9.57
N ARG A 89 -12.90 -10.73 9.63
CA ARG A 89 -13.69 -11.18 8.48
C ARG A 89 -13.54 -10.26 7.28
N TRP A 90 -13.57 -8.95 7.51
CA TRP A 90 -13.41 -7.98 6.44
C TRP A 90 -12.01 -8.06 5.79
N LEU A 91 -10.95 -8.22 6.59
CA LEU A 91 -9.60 -8.41 6.09
C LEU A 91 -9.46 -9.70 5.28
N ASP A 92 -10.09 -10.80 5.72
CA ASP A 92 -10.05 -12.08 4.98
C ASP A 92 -10.69 -11.96 3.58
N GLU A 93 -11.73 -11.13 3.44
CA GLU A 93 -12.37 -10.85 2.16
C GLU A 93 -11.57 -9.87 1.29
N HIS A 94 -10.95 -8.85 1.88
CA HIS A 94 -10.41 -7.69 1.14
C HIS A 94 -8.88 -7.70 0.98
N MET A 95 -8.12 -8.50 1.74
CA MET A 95 -6.67 -8.68 1.55
C MET A 95 -6.34 -9.63 0.38
N GLN A 96 -7.05 -9.47 -0.72
CA GLN A 96 -6.74 -10.15 -1.97
C GLN A 96 -5.49 -9.52 -2.58
N SER A 97 -4.60 -10.37 -3.08
CA SER A 97 -3.33 -9.93 -3.65
C SER A 97 -3.21 -10.31 -5.11
N GLU A 98 -2.64 -9.43 -5.91
CA GLU A 98 -2.31 -9.64 -7.30
C GLU A 98 -0.79 -9.65 -7.48
N LYS A 99 -0.29 -10.46 -8.41
CA LYS A 99 1.12 -10.47 -8.80
C LYS A 99 1.31 -9.60 -10.03
N VAL A 100 2.08 -8.54 -9.88
CA VAL A 100 2.24 -7.52 -10.91
C VAL A 100 3.72 -7.39 -11.28
N ALA A 101 4.04 -7.59 -12.56
CA ALA A 101 5.38 -7.35 -13.07
C ALA A 101 5.63 -5.84 -13.14
N CYS A 102 6.63 -5.37 -12.41
CA CYS A 102 6.98 -3.95 -12.30
C CYS A 102 8.37 -3.71 -12.87
N ARG A 103 8.51 -2.61 -13.62
CA ARG A 103 9.81 -2.15 -14.10
C ARG A 103 10.59 -1.53 -12.94
N LEU A 104 11.86 -1.91 -12.83
CA LEU A 104 12.85 -1.26 -11.98
C LEU A 104 13.87 -0.55 -12.86
N THR A 105 14.29 0.64 -12.43
CA THR A 105 15.26 1.48 -13.13
C THR A 105 16.23 2.14 -12.15
N THR A 106 17.28 2.79 -12.65
CA THR A 106 18.22 3.54 -11.83
C THR A 106 17.80 5.00 -11.70
N ILE A 107 18.19 5.66 -10.60
CA ILE A 107 18.01 7.12 -10.45
C ILE A 107 18.69 7.85 -11.61
N SER A 108 19.89 7.40 -12.00
CA SER A 108 20.63 8.00 -13.12
C SER A 108 19.89 7.90 -14.46
N ALA A 109 19.10 6.85 -14.69
CA ALA A 109 18.28 6.74 -15.88
C ALA A 109 17.13 7.75 -15.86
N VAL A 110 16.42 7.88 -14.74
CA VAL A 110 15.35 8.88 -14.56
C VAL A 110 15.87 10.30 -14.77
N ILE A 111 17.05 10.63 -14.20
CA ILE A 111 17.69 11.95 -14.38
C ILE A 111 18.11 12.19 -15.83
N ARG A 112 18.48 11.16 -16.61
CA ARG A 112 18.85 11.37 -18.02
C ARG A 112 17.65 11.63 -18.93
N GLU A 113 16.47 11.18 -18.54
CA GLU A 113 15.24 11.35 -19.30
C GLU A 113 14.65 12.77 -19.15
N HIS A 114 15.18 13.62 -18.26
CA HIS A 114 14.68 14.96 -17.89
C HIS A 114 15.78 16.00 -17.67
#